data_AF-A0A5C6M215-F1
#
_entry.id   AF-A0A5C6M215-F1
#
_cell.length_a   1.000
_cell.length_b   1.000
_cell.length_c   1.000
_cell.angle_alpha   90.00
_cell.angle_beta   90.00
_cell.angle_gamma   90.00
#
_symmetry.space_group_name_H-M   'P 1'
#
loop_
_entity.id
_entity.type
_entity.pdbx_description
1 polymer ?
#
loop_
_entity_poly.entity_id
_entity_poly.type
_entity_poly.pdbx_seq_one_letter_code
_entity_poly.pdbx_strand_id
1 'polypeptide(L)'
;LVYCLSIIAAFTVLGIAMAKIFGESSLTNLANNPWLNLFFSALFIAFALMLLGAFELTVPNWMLNWTSSRESAGGMLGVVFMALTFTLVSFTCTFAFVGSLLVLSAQGDFFWPVLGMLGFSTAFASPFFILAMFPSMLRKLPRSGGWMNDVKFVIGLIELAAVVKFLSVADIGLSASGIPVFVTYSVFLWLWIAIAAYAGLYLLGLKIGPRPKLSAPRCIFAAAFLLFAGRLAAGALGSALPDDFVWRQVAAFAPPQINEGDIQQHPALGYAILQHDQSWSLEHSRAMTEASQKQQLLFLDITGINCVNCRLMEKTVLARKDVQNRLAGMVLSQLYLDSVPGISDTKLQEELLTHNRNLAAELLQDVTMPSYAVVAPDGKRVLAIFKGLDQSGGANFLEFLDSGISRWKQICAKEVPNSKLFAVDEQR
;
A
#
# COMPACT_ATOMS: atom_id res chain seq x y z
N LEU A 1 -15.70 -26.57 13.89
CA LEU A 1 -14.63 -26.44 14.91
C LEU A 1 -13.30 -26.96 14.40
N VAL A 2 -13.15 -28.27 14.17
CA VAL A 2 -11.88 -28.86 13.65
C VAL A 2 -11.36 -28.12 12.42
N TYR A 3 -12.20 -27.94 11.40
CA TYR A 3 -11.85 -27.21 10.17
C TYR A 3 -11.30 -25.79 10.44
N CYS A 4 -12.02 -24.99 11.22
CA CYS A 4 -11.63 -23.61 11.54
C CYS A 4 -10.33 -23.56 12.37
N LEU A 5 -10.18 -24.45 13.36
CA LEU A 5 -8.96 -24.53 14.17
C LEU A 5 -7.75 -24.97 13.32
N SER A 6 -7.95 -25.88 12.36
CA SER A 6 -6.90 -26.27 11.42
C SER A 6 -6.48 -25.12 10.51
N ILE A 7 -7.42 -24.29 10.03
CA ILE A 7 -7.09 -23.07 9.25
C ILE A 7 -6.28 -22.09 10.12
N ILE A 8 -6.74 -21.81 11.35
CA ILE A 8 -6.06 -20.90 12.28
C ILE A 8 -4.64 -21.37 12.57
N ALA A 9 -4.48 -22.65 12.92
CA ALA A 9 -3.17 -23.23 13.17
C ALA A 9 -2.27 -23.19 11.93
N ALA A 10 -2.78 -23.55 10.75
CA ALA A 10 -2.02 -23.57 9.51
C ALA A 10 -1.52 -22.19 9.10
N PHE A 11 -2.39 -21.16 9.11
CA PHE A 11 -2.01 -19.79 8.79
C PHE A 11 -1.00 -19.22 9.80
N THR A 12 -1.19 -19.49 11.09
CA THR A 12 -0.30 -19.01 12.14
C THR A 12 1.09 -19.65 12.03
N VAL A 13 1.16 -20.98 11.85
CA VAL A 13 2.43 -21.69 11.68
C VAL A 13 3.14 -21.26 10.39
N LEU A 14 2.41 -21.18 9.27
CA LEU A 14 2.98 -20.79 7.98
C LEU A 14 3.47 -19.34 8.01
N GLY A 15 2.72 -18.45 8.65
CA GLY A 15 3.11 -17.06 8.89
C GLY A 15 4.43 -16.98 9.68
N ILE A 16 4.50 -17.60 10.85
CA ILE A 16 5.72 -17.61 11.68
C ILE A 16 6.92 -18.21 10.93
N ALA A 17 6.71 -19.32 10.23
CA ALA A 17 7.75 -19.96 9.44
C ALA A 17 8.29 -19.02 8.35
N MET A 18 7.41 -18.29 7.66
CA MET A 18 7.79 -17.30 6.67
C MET A 18 8.53 -16.10 7.30
N ALA A 19 8.11 -15.59 8.47
CA ALA A 19 8.83 -14.52 9.17
C ALA A 19 10.28 -14.90 9.50
N LYS A 20 10.50 -16.16 9.90
CA LYS A 20 11.84 -16.65 10.23
C LYS A 20 12.74 -16.82 9.00
N ILE A 21 12.15 -17.13 7.84
CA ILE A 21 12.89 -17.39 6.59
C ILE A 21 13.16 -16.09 5.84
N PHE A 22 12.19 -15.17 5.81
CA PHE A 22 12.25 -13.90 5.09
C PHE A 22 12.42 -12.76 6.10
N GLY A 23 13.65 -12.26 6.27
CA GLY A 23 13.95 -11.13 7.17
C GLY A 23 13.21 -9.83 6.80
N GLU A 24 13.21 -8.83 7.68
CA GLU A 24 12.35 -7.62 7.57
C GLU A 24 12.55 -6.83 6.27
N SER A 25 13.79 -6.68 5.79
CA SER A 25 14.07 -5.96 4.55
C SER A 25 13.80 -6.79 3.28
N SER A 26 13.77 -8.12 3.39
CA SER A 26 13.57 -9.01 2.23
C SER A 26 12.12 -8.99 1.74
N LEU A 27 11.15 -8.81 2.64
CA LEU A 27 9.73 -8.82 2.29
C LEU A 27 9.32 -7.58 1.49
N THR A 28 9.79 -6.40 1.88
CA THR A 28 9.54 -5.15 1.13
C THR A 28 10.18 -5.20 -0.26
N ASN A 29 11.39 -5.76 -0.37
CA ASN A 29 12.05 -5.99 -1.65
C ASN A 29 11.29 -7.00 -2.52
N LEU A 30 10.81 -8.09 -1.92
CA LEU A 30 10.06 -9.12 -2.63
C LEU A 30 8.71 -8.58 -3.12
N ALA A 31 8.00 -7.81 -2.30
CA ALA A 31 6.72 -7.19 -2.66
C ALA A 31 6.85 -6.18 -3.82
N ASN A 32 8.01 -5.51 -3.93
CA ASN A 32 8.31 -4.59 -5.02
C ASN A 32 9.07 -5.25 -6.18
N ASN A 33 9.28 -6.57 -6.16
CA ASN A 33 9.99 -7.25 -7.23
C ASN A 33 9.17 -7.21 -8.54
N PRO A 34 9.71 -6.67 -9.64
CA PRO A 34 8.95 -6.50 -10.87
C PRO A 34 8.49 -7.83 -11.48
N TRP A 35 9.35 -8.85 -11.47
CA TRP A 35 9.05 -10.17 -12.02
C TRP A 35 7.97 -10.90 -11.24
N LEU A 36 8.00 -10.79 -9.90
CA LEU A 36 6.96 -11.35 -9.04
C LEU A 36 5.60 -10.67 -9.30
N ASN A 37 5.60 -9.34 -9.44
CA ASN A 37 4.38 -8.60 -9.76
C ASN A 37 3.83 -8.93 -11.15
N LEU A 38 4.69 -9.16 -12.15
CA LEU A 38 4.28 -9.67 -13.46
C LEU A 38 3.67 -11.07 -13.38
N PHE A 39 4.26 -11.97 -12.59
CA PHE A 39 3.70 -13.30 -12.35
C PHE A 39 2.30 -13.21 -11.73
N PHE A 40 2.11 -12.41 -10.67
CA PHE A 40 0.79 -12.21 -10.06
C PHE A 40 -0.19 -11.53 -11.02
N SER A 41 0.27 -10.59 -11.85
CA SER A 41 -0.56 -9.97 -12.89
C SER A 41 -1.06 -11.02 -13.87
N ALA A 42 -0.20 -11.91 -14.37
CA ALA A 42 -0.59 -12.99 -15.27
C ALA A 42 -1.55 -13.99 -14.60
N LEU A 43 -1.32 -14.31 -13.33
CA LEU A 43 -2.19 -15.18 -12.53
C LEU A 43 -3.59 -14.57 -12.38
N PHE A 44 -3.69 -13.30 -11.98
CA PHE A 44 -4.97 -12.61 -11.83
C PHE A 44 -5.68 -12.37 -13.17
N ILE A 45 -4.94 -12.19 -14.28
CA ILE A 45 -5.55 -12.18 -15.62
C ILE A 45 -6.19 -13.54 -15.91
N ALA A 46 -5.50 -14.66 -15.62
CA ALA A 46 -6.05 -15.99 -15.84
C ALA A 46 -7.32 -16.25 -15.00
N PHE A 47 -7.31 -15.84 -13.73
CA PHE A 47 -8.49 -15.95 -12.85
C PHE A 47 -9.63 -15.01 -13.28
N ALA A 48 -9.33 -13.78 -13.67
CA ALA A 48 -10.33 -12.86 -14.19
C ALA A 48 -11.00 -13.41 -15.45
N LEU A 49 -10.23 -13.96 -16.39
CA LEU A 49 -10.75 -14.61 -17.59
C LEU A 49 -11.60 -15.84 -17.26
N MET A 50 -11.20 -16.62 -16.25
CA MET A 50 -11.99 -17.74 -15.73
C MET A 50 -13.33 -17.28 -15.15
N LEU A 51 -13.36 -16.20 -14.38
CA LEU A 51 -14.57 -15.63 -13.79
C LEU A 51 -15.49 -14.97 -14.84
N LEU A 52 -14.91 -14.36 -15.88
CA LEU A 52 -15.64 -13.80 -17.01
C LEU A 52 -16.22 -14.86 -17.95
N GLY A 53 -15.80 -16.12 -17.81
CA GLY A 53 -16.28 -17.27 -18.57
C GLY A 53 -15.58 -17.46 -19.92
N ALA A 54 -14.35 -16.94 -20.09
CA ALA A 54 -13.57 -17.14 -21.32
C ALA A 54 -13.05 -18.58 -21.45
N PHE A 55 -12.70 -19.21 -20.33
CA PHE A 55 -12.37 -20.63 -20.25
C PHE A 55 -12.64 -21.15 -18.82
N GLU A 56 -12.92 -22.44 -18.70
CA GLU A 56 -13.02 -23.10 -17.40
C GLU A 56 -11.72 -23.86 -17.13
N LEU A 57 -10.99 -23.48 -16.08
CA LEU A 57 -9.80 -24.21 -15.65
C LEU A 57 -10.27 -25.51 -14.96
N THR A 58 -10.42 -26.57 -15.74
CA THR A 58 -10.69 -27.91 -15.19
C THR A 58 -9.39 -28.46 -14.60
N VAL A 59 -9.41 -28.74 -13.30
CA VAL A 59 -8.26 -29.35 -12.61
C VAL A 59 -7.94 -30.68 -13.30
N PRO A 60 -6.66 -31.00 -13.59
CA PRO A 60 -6.31 -32.27 -14.20
C PRO A 60 -6.84 -33.46 -13.38
N ASN A 61 -7.46 -34.43 -14.04
CA ASN A 61 -8.10 -35.59 -13.39
C ASN A 61 -7.18 -36.35 -12.41
N TRP A 62 -5.86 -36.35 -12.63
CA TRP A 62 -4.89 -37.00 -11.73
C TRP A 62 -4.78 -36.29 -10.36
N MET A 63 -4.88 -34.96 -10.31
CA MET A 63 -4.83 -34.18 -9.07
C MET A 63 -6.16 -34.24 -8.32
N LEU A 64 -7.28 -34.24 -9.05
CA LEU A 64 -8.61 -34.49 -8.50
C LEU A 64 -8.69 -35.88 -7.85
N ASN A 65 -8.20 -36.93 -8.53
CA ASN A 65 -8.20 -38.29 -7.99
C ASN A 65 -7.28 -38.45 -6.77
N TRP A 66 -6.13 -37.76 -6.73
CA TRP A 66 -5.22 -37.81 -5.59
C TRP A 66 -5.77 -37.07 -4.36
N THR A 67 -6.35 -35.89 -4.56
CA THR A 67 -6.94 -35.10 -3.47
C THR A 67 -8.22 -35.75 -2.95
N SER A 68 -9.11 -36.15 -3.86
CA SER A 68 -10.38 -36.80 -3.50
C SER A 68 -10.17 -38.14 -2.81
N SER A 69 -9.17 -38.95 -3.17
CA SER A 69 -8.88 -40.22 -2.47
C SER A 69 -8.41 -40.04 -1.01
N ARG A 70 -7.82 -38.88 -0.68
CA ARG A 70 -7.46 -38.52 0.70
C ARG A 70 -8.57 -37.76 1.43
N GLU A 71 -9.38 -37.01 0.71
CA GLU A 71 -10.58 -36.33 1.23
C GLU A 71 -11.68 -37.34 1.59
N SER A 72 -11.81 -38.41 0.80
CA SER A 72 -12.72 -39.55 1.02
C SER A 72 -12.23 -40.56 2.07
N ALA A 73 -11.04 -40.36 2.66
CA ALA A 73 -10.63 -41.11 3.86
C ALA A 73 -11.57 -40.87 5.05
N GLY A 74 -12.37 -39.79 5.01
CA GLY A 74 -13.41 -39.50 6.01
C GLY A 74 -12.85 -39.14 7.39
N GLY A 75 -13.72 -38.61 8.25
CA GLY A 75 -13.38 -38.29 9.63
C GLY A 75 -12.54 -37.02 9.81
N MET A 76 -11.93 -36.89 10.99
CA MET A 76 -11.24 -35.67 11.44
C MET A 76 -9.99 -35.36 10.61
N LEU A 77 -9.33 -36.40 10.10
CA LEU A 77 -8.06 -36.31 9.36
C LEU A 77 -8.26 -35.74 7.95
N GLY A 78 -9.35 -36.11 7.25
CA GLY A 78 -9.73 -35.52 5.96
C GLY A 78 -10.05 -34.02 6.07
N VAL A 79 -10.72 -33.60 7.16
CA VAL A 79 -11.05 -32.19 7.41
C VAL A 79 -9.79 -31.34 7.61
N VAL A 80 -8.77 -31.87 8.28
CA VAL A 80 -7.47 -31.19 8.46
C VAL A 80 -6.77 -31.01 7.12
N PHE A 81 -6.72 -32.03 6.27
CA PHE A 81 -6.11 -31.92 4.94
C PHE A 81 -6.86 -30.93 4.04
N MET A 82 -8.19 -30.92 4.07
CA MET A 82 -8.98 -29.91 3.35
C MET A 82 -8.65 -28.49 3.82
N ALA A 83 -8.52 -28.28 5.13
CA ALA A 83 -8.13 -27.00 5.71
C ALA A 83 -6.71 -26.59 5.29
N LEU A 84 -5.77 -27.52 5.27
CA LEU A 84 -4.39 -27.28 4.86
C LEU A 84 -4.29 -26.91 3.38
N THR A 85 -4.96 -27.64 2.49
CA THR A 85 -4.99 -27.33 1.05
C THR A 85 -5.61 -25.96 0.80
N PHE A 86 -6.74 -25.66 1.45
CA PHE A 86 -7.38 -24.35 1.35
C PHE A 86 -6.47 -23.22 1.86
N THR A 87 -5.80 -23.43 3.00
CA THR A 87 -4.86 -22.45 3.57
C THR A 87 -3.66 -22.23 2.66
N LEU A 88 -3.09 -23.29 2.10
CA LEU A 88 -1.95 -23.19 1.18
C LEU A 88 -2.28 -22.34 -0.06
N VAL A 89 -3.43 -22.60 -0.68
CA VAL A 89 -3.93 -21.83 -1.83
C VAL A 89 -4.22 -20.39 -1.42
N SER A 90 -4.94 -20.19 -0.33
CA SER A 90 -5.32 -18.85 0.16
C SER A 90 -4.10 -18.03 0.60
N PHE A 91 -3.05 -18.66 1.13
CA PHE A 91 -1.85 -17.97 1.59
C PHE A 91 -1.19 -17.18 0.45
N THR A 92 -1.22 -17.72 -0.77
CA THR A 92 -0.67 -17.04 -1.95
C THR A 92 -1.39 -15.74 -2.27
N CYS A 93 -2.70 -15.66 -2.08
CA CYS A 93 -3.47 -14.43 -2.33
C CYS A 93 -3.48 -13.48 -1.13
N THR A 94 -3.17 -13.96 0.08
CA THR A 94 -3.04 -13.13 1.28
C THR A 94 -1.59 -12.76 1.62
N PHE A 95 -0.65 -13.13 0.75
CA PHE A 95 0.79 -13.00 1.02
C PHE A 95 1.21 -11.56 1.35
N ALA A 96 0.66 -10.56 0.66
CA ALA A 96 0.99 -9.16 0.91
C ALA A 96 0.58 -8.70 2.32
N PHE A 97 -0.60 -9.11 2.78
CA PHE A 97 -1.08 -8.79 4.13
C PHE A 97 -0.23 -9.53 5.17
N VAL A 98 -0.01 -10.83 4.95
CA VAL A 98 0.81 -11.64 5.84
C VAL A 98 2.21 -11.05 5.96
N GLY A 99 2.86 -10.72 4.84
CA GLY A 99 4.18 -10.11 4.78
C GLY A 99 4.31 -8.84 5.62
N SER A 100 3.29 -7.99 5.65
CA SER A 100 3.31 -6.78 6.49
C SER A 100 3.37 -7.10 8.00
N LEU A 101 2.67 -8.14 8.45
CA LEU A 101 2.74 -8.63 9.84
C LEU A 101 4.09 -9.30 10.13
N LEU A 102 4.73 -9.89 9.12
CA LEU A 102 6.04 -10.54 9.29
C LEU A 102 7.16 -9.51 9.48
N VAL A 103 7.10 -8.33 8.87
CA VAL A 103 8.07 -7.24 9.11
C VAL A 103 8.10 -6.85 10.58
N LEU A 104 6.96 -6.80 11.27
CA LEU A 104 6.90 -6.54 12.71
C LEU A 104 7.56 -7.66 13.55
N SER A 105 7.71 -8.87 13.00
CA SER A 105 8.28 -10.03 13.71
C SER A 105 9.78 -9.98 13.77
N ALA A 106 10.39 -9.43 12.73
CA ALA A 106 11.83 -9.43 12.61
C ALA A 106 12.48 -8.39 13.55
N GLN A 107 11.68 -7.46 14.10
CA GLN A 107 12.08 -6.46 15.10
C GLN A 107 12.34 -7.07 16.49
N GLY A 108 12.27 -8.40 16.62
CA GLY A 108 12.65 -9.15 17.81
C GLY A 108 11.50 -9.47 18.76
N ASP A 109 10.30 -8.91 18.54
CA ASP A 109 9.11 -9.23 19.33
C ASP A 109 8.18 -10.19 18.58
N PHE A 110 8.41 -11.50 18.77
CA PHE A 110 7.57 -12.56 18.19
C PHE A 110 6.12 -12.55 18.71
N PHE A 111 5.81 -11.83 19.79
CA PHE A 111 4.47 -11.85 20.39
C PHE A 111 3.44 -11.16 19.51
N TRP A 112 3.73 -9.95 19.01
CA TRP A 112 2.81 -9.14 18.21
C TRP A 112 2.41 -9.78 16.87
N PRO A 113 3.33 -10.36 16.09
CA PRO A 113 2.98 -11.03 14.84
C PRO A 113 2.18 -12.31 15.04
N VAL A 114 2.46 -13.08 16.10
CA VAL A 114 1.67 -14.27 16.44
C VAL A 114 0.25 -13.84 16.78
N LEU A 115 0.09 -12.80 17.58
CA LEU A 115 -1.23 -12.24 17.92
C LEU A 115 -1.95 -11.70 16.66
N GLY A 116 -1.22 -11.00 15.79
CA GLY A 116 -1.73 -10.51 14.51
C GLY A 116 -2.19 -11.63 13.58
N MET A 117 -1.42 -12.73 13.47
CA MET A 117 -1.78 -13.89 12.67
C MET A 117 -2.95 -14.67 13.25
N LEU A 118 -3.03 -14.80 14.57
CA LEU A 118 -4.18 -15.39 15.24
C LEU A 118 -5.45 -14.56 14.97
N GLY A 119 -5.35 -13.22 15.06
CA GLY A 119 -6.45 -12.32 14.74
C GLY A 119 -6.91 -12.44 13.28
N PHE A 120 -5.95 -12.37 12.34
CA PHE A 120 -6.22 -12.51 10.91
C PHE A 120 -6.85 -13.85 10.55
N SER A 121 -6.24 -14.96 10.98
CA SER A 121 -6.71 -16.30 10.65
C SER A 121 -8.05 -16.63 11.30
N THR A 122 -8.33 -16.10 12.49
CA THR A 122 -9.64 -16.20 13.13
C THR A 122 -10.70 -15.44 12.34
N ALA A 123 -10.41 -14.20 11.92
CA ALA A 123 -11.31 -13.42 11.08
C ALA A 123 -11.57 -14.14 9.74
N PHE A 124 -10.53 -14.70 9.12
CA PHE A 124 -10.63 -15.44 7.86
C PHE A 124 -11.44 -16.75 7.98
N ALA A 125 -11.31 -17.46 9.10
CA ALA A 125 -12.09 -18.68 9.38
C ALA A 125 -13.54 -18.40 9.81
N SER A 126 -13.85 -17.15 10.21
CA SER A 126 -15.16 -16.78 10.78
C SER A 126 -16.35 -16.99 9.84
N PRO A 127 -16.31 -16.72 8.52
CA PRO A 127 -17.46 -16.93 7.65
C PRO A 127 -17.86 -18.40 7.60
N PHE A 128 -16.87 -19.30 7.55
CA PHE A 128 -17.09 -20.75 7.58
C PHE A 128 -17.65 -21.22 8.93
N PHE A 129 -17.17 -20.65 10.03
CA PHE A 129 -17.69 -20.96 11.37
C PHE A 129 -19.16 -20.56 11.52
N ILE A 130 -19.51 -19.35 11.09
CA ILE A 130 -20.89 -18.84 11.14
C ILE A 130 -21.80 -19.68 10.25
N LEU A 131 -21.36 -19.99 9.02
CA LEU A 131 -22.14 -20.84 8.10
C LEU A 131 -22.41 -22.22 8.71
N ALA A 132 -21.41 -22.81 9.37
CA ALA A 132 -21.54 -24.10 10.04
C ALA A 132 -22.45 -24.05 11.28
N MET A 133 -22.48 -22.93 12.00
CA MET A 133 -23.35 -22.73 13.17
C MET A 133 -24.83 -22.57 12.78
N PHE A 134 -25.12 -22.03 11.60
CA PHE A 134 -26.48 -21.80 11.10
C PHE A 134 -26.79 -22.58 9.81
N PRO A 135 -27.04 -23.90 9.87
CA PRO A 135 -27.38 -24.73 8.70
C PRO A 135 -28.65 -24.27 7.96
N SER A 136 -29.52 -23.52 8.63
CA SER A 136 -30.71 -22.91 8.05
C SER A 136 -30.38 -21.77 7.08
N MET A 137 -29.26 -21.07 7.27
CA MET A 137 -28.79 -19.99 6.39
C MET A 137 -28.22 -20.57 5.09
N LEU A 138 -27.46 -21.67 5.21
CA LEU A 138 -26.98 -22.50 4.09
C LEU A 138 -28.11 -22.97 3.18
N ARG A 139 -29.22 -23.46 3.77
CA ARG A 139 -30.39 -23.91 3.02
C ARG A 139 -31.18 -22.79 2.34
N LYS A 140 -31.01 -21.54 2.76
CA LYS A 140 -31.66 -20.36 2.18
C LYS A 140 -30.83 -19.69 1.07
N LEU A 141 -29.59 -20.13 0.83
CA LEU A 141 -28.82 -19.61 -0.28
C LEU A 141 -29.52 -19.95 -1.61
N PRO A 142 -29.77 -18.95 -2.48
CA PRO A 142 -30.39 -19.19 -3.77
C PRO A 142 -29.49 -20.13 -4.57
N ARG A 143 -30.12 -21.08 -5.28
CA ARG A 143 -29.41 -21.98 -6.19
C ARG A 143 -28.58 -21.15 -7.19
N SER A 144 -27.46 -21.71 -7.64
CA SER A 144 -26.56 -21.13 -8.63
C SER A 144 -27.29 -20.90 -9.97
N GLY A 145 -27.99 -19.77 -10.07
CA GLY A 145 -28.71 -19.31 -11.26
C GLY A 145 -28.02 -18.09 -11.88
N GLY A 146 -28.76 -17.31 -12.68
CA GLY A 146 -28.22 -16.15 -13.40
C GLY A 146 -27.56 -15.07 -12.52
N TRP A 147 -27.99 -14.93 -11.26
CA TRP A 147 -27.38 -13.98 -10.31
C TRP A 147 -25.91 -14.32 -10.01
N MET A 148 -25.56 -15.61 -9.93
CA MET A 148 -24.19 -16.06 -9.67
C MET A 148 -23.29 -15.73 -10.86
N ASN A 149 -23.82 -15.81 -12.08
CA ASN A 149 -23.09 -15.41 -13.28
C ASN A 149 -22.79 -13.90 -13.28
N ASP A 150 -23.75 -13.07 -12.84
CA ASP A 150 -23.52 -11.63 -12.70
C ASP A 150 -22.47 -11.31 -11.63
N VAL A 151 -22.51 -12.00 -10.48
CA VAL A 151 -21.50 -11.85 -9.42
C VAL A 151 -20.11 -12.26 -9.92
N LYS A 152 -19.97 -13.43 -10.55
CA LYS A 152 -18.69 -13.88 -11.15
C LYS A 152 -18.16 -12.86 -12.14
N PHE A 153 -19.02 -12.34 -13.01
CA PHE A 153 -18.62 -11.35 -14.01
C PHE A 153 -18.11 -10.06 -13.37
N VAL A 154 -18.83 -9.52 -12.38
CA VAL A 154 -18.41 -8.31 -11.65
C VAL A 154 -17.11 -8.54 -10.88
N ILE A 155 -16.95 -9.68 -10.20
CA ILE A 155 -15.71 -10.01 -9.49
C ILE A 155 -14.55 -10.13 -10.48
N GLY A 156 -14.75 -10.76 -11.65
CA GLY A 156 -13.73 -10.81 -12.70
C GLY A 156 -13.30 -9.42 -13.19
N LEU A 157 -14.24 -8.47 -13.30
CA LEU A 157 -13.90 -7.07 -13.61
C LEU A 157 -13.12 -6.39 -12.49
N ILE A 158 -13.48 -6.61 -11.23
CA ILE A 158 -12.72 -6.09 -10.07
C ILE A 158 -11.31 -6.69 -10.05
N GLU A 159 -11.16 -7.97 -10.39
CA GLU A 159 -9.86 -8.63 -10.48
C GLU A 159 -9.00 -8.02 -11.61
N LEU A 160 -9.59 -7.68 -12.76
CA LEU A 160 -8.89 -6.90 -13.78
C LEU A 160 -8.45 -5.52 -13.26
N ALA A 161 -9.24 -4.85 -12.43
CA ALA A 161 -8.80 -3.59 -11.82
C ALA A 161 -7.60 -3.79 -10.87
N ALA A 162 -7.56 -4.91 -10.14
CA ALA A 162 -6.41 -5.29 -9.33
C ALA A 162 -5.16 -5.57 -10.19
N VAL A 163 -5.31 -6.23 -11.34
CA VAL A 163 -4.20 -6.46 -12.31
C VAL A 163 -3.51 -5.13 -12.67
N VAL A 164 -4.27 -4.06 -12.88
CA VAL A 164 -3.69 -2.74 -13.22
C VAL A 164 -2.72 -2.25 -12.14
N LYS A 165 -2.98 -2.55 -10.85
CA LYS A 165 -2.06 -2.20 -9.76
C LYS A 165 -0.77 -3.00 -9.79
N PHE A 166 -0.84 -4.33 -9.94
CA PHE A 166 0.35 -5.16 -10.01
C PHE A 166 1.19 -4.82 -11.24
N LEU A 167 0.54 -4.52 -12.37
CA LEU A 167 1.21 -4.00 -13.56
C LEU A 167 1.88 -2.65 -13.30
N SER A 168 1.26 -1.73 -12.53
CA SER A 168 1.91 -0.46 -12.23
C SER A 168 3.15 -0.60 -11.35
N VAL A 169 3.13 -1.53 -10.38
CA VAL A 169 4.30 -1.82 -9.54
C VAL A 169 5.43 -2.43 -10.39
N ALA A 170 5.09 -3.35 -11.30
CA ALA A 170 6.04 -3.93 -12.23
C ALA A 170 6.61 -2.90 -13.22
N ASP A 171 5.78 -2.00 -13.74
CA ASP A 171 6.18 -0.92 -14.65
C ASP A 171 7.21 0.00 -13.99
N ILE A 172 6.93 0.46 -12.77
CA ILE A 172 7.87 1.28 -11.98
C ILE A 172 9.18 0.55 -11.75
N GLY A 173 9.13 -0.75 -11.40
CA GLY A 173 10.33 -1.53 -11.10
C GLY A 173 11.14 -1.95 -12.33
N LEU A 174 10.56 -1.96 -13.53
CA LEU A 174 11.26 -2.20 -14.80
C LEU A 174 11.76 -0.90 -15.44
N SER A 175 11.21 0.24 -15.04
CA SER A 175 11.62 1.55 -15.51
C SER A 175 13.01 1.91 -14.99
N ALA A 176 13.90 2.34 -15.91
CA ALA A 176 15.26 2.71 -15.55
C ALA A 176 15.33 3.89 -14.57
N SER A 177 14.32 4.78 -14.60
CA SER A 177 14.25 5.97 -13.74
C SER A 177 13.37 5.76 -12.49
N GLY A 178 12.77 4.58 -12.31
CA GLY A 178 11.82 4.33 -11.21
C GLY A 178 10.53 5.15 -11.30
N ILE A 179 10.16 5.65 -12.48
CA ILE A 179 8.92 6.39 -12.75
C ILE A 179 8.02 5.54 -13.66
N PRO A 180 6.68 5.53 -13.47
CA PRO A 180 5.78 4.75 -14.34
C PRO A 180 5.83 5.24 -15.79
N VAL A 181 6.05 4.33 -16.74
CA VAL A 181 6.14 4.63 -18.18
C VAL A 181 4.85 4.22 -18.89
N PHE A 182 4.39 3.00 -18.66
CA PHE A 182 3.20 2.46 -19.33
C PHE A 182 1.92 2.73 -18.54
N VAL A 183 1.94 2.47 -17.24
CA VAL A 183 0.78 2.61 -16.34
C VAL A 183 0.93 3.89 -15.54
N THR A 184 0.91 5.02 -16.25
CA THR A 184 0.90 6.34 -15.61
C THR A 184 -0.37 6.55 -14.79
N TYR A 185 -0.37 7.52 -13.88
CA TYR A 185 -1.55 7.86 -13.06
C TYR A 185 -2.82 8.04 -13.91
N SER A 186 -2.71 8.73 -15.05
CA SER A 186 -3.82 8.95 -15.97
C SER A 186 -4.32 7.66 -16.61
N VAL A 187 -3.42 6.81 -17.10
CA VAL A 187 -3.78 5.50 -17.69
C VAL A 187 -4.44 4.60 -16.64
N PHE A 188 -3.89 4.56 -15.43
CA PHE A 188 -4.44 3.82 -14.31
C PHE A 188 -5.90 4.22 -14.03
N LEU A 189 -6.17 5.52 -13.90
CA LEU A 189 -7.53 6.02 -13.66
C LEU A 189 -8.47 5.71 -14.82
N TRP A 190 -8.06 5.93 -16.07
CA TRP A 190 -8.92 5.67 -17.23
C TRP A 190 -9.28 4.18 -17.38
N LEU A 191 -8.35 3.27 -17.07
CA LEU A 191 -8.64 1.84 -17.02
C LEU A 191 -9.66 1.51 -15.93
N TRP A 192 -9.48 2.06 -14.72
CA TRP A 192 -10.43 1.86 -13.62
C TRP A 192 -11.82 2.46 -13.92
N ILE A 193 -11.88 3.64 -14.55
CA ILE A 193 -13.11 4.26 -15.03
C ILE A 193 -13.82 3.34 -16.03
N ALA A 194 -13.09 2.84 -17.04
CA ALA A 194 -13.65 1.96 -18.06
C ALA A 194 -14.20 0.66 -17.46
N ILE A 195 -13.45 0.03 -16.54
CA ILE A 195 -13.86 -1.19 -15.84
C ILE A 195 -15.10 -0.94 -14.98
N ALA A 196 -15.10 0.12 -14.16
CA ALA A 196 -16.23 0.44 -13.29
C ALA A 196 -17.48 0.84 -14.09
N ALA A 197 -17.33 1.65 -15.14
CA ALA A 197 -18.43 2.02 -16.02
C ALA A 197 -19.02 0.77 -16.71
N TYR A 198 -18.15 -0.11 -17.23
CA TYR A 198 -18.59 -1.35 -17.86
C TYR A 198 -19.29 -2.29 -16.87
N ALA A 199 -18.80 -2.41 -15.63
CA ALA A 199 -19.46 -3.19 -14.58
C ALA A 199 -20.88 -2.65 -14.28
N GLY A 200 -21.02 -1.33 -14.16
CA GLY A 200 -22.30 -0.68 -13.91
C GLY A 200 -23.28 -0.86 -15.07
N LEU A 201 -22.83 -0.62 -16.30
CA LEU A 201 -23.61 -0.82 -17.52
C LEU A 201 -24.01 -2.30 -17.70
N TYR A 202 -23.07 -3.22 -17.46
CA TYR A 202 -23.32 -4.65 -17.48
C TYR A 202 -24.46 -5.03 -16.52
N LEU A 203 -24.45 -4.50 -15.29
CA LEU A 203 -25.51 -4.77 -14.32
C LEU A 203 -26.87 -4.19 -14.73
N LEU A 204 -26.89 -3.04 -15.42
CA LEU A 204 -28.12 -2.43 -15.98
C LEU A 204 -28.70 -3.21 -17.17
N GLY A 205 -27.92 -4.05 -17.84
CA GLY A 205 -28.43 -4.85 -18.96
C GLY A 205 -27.62 -4.81 -20.24
N LEU A 206 -26.44 -4.20 -20.26
CA LEU A 206 -25.65 -3.96 -21.48
C LEU A 206 -24.93 -5.22 -22.00
N LYS A 207 -25.67 -6.31 -22.24
CA LYS A 207 -25.21 -7.57 -22.87
C LYS A 207 -26.25 -8.11 -23.86
N ILE A 208 -25.76 -8.86 -24.84
CA ILE A 208 -26.54 -9.54 -25.89
C ILE A 208 -27.15 -10.82 -25.31
N GLY A 209 -28.43 -10.83 -24.94
CA GLY A 209 -29.17 -12.04 -24.55
C GLY A 209 -30.40 -11.79 -23.66
N PRO A 210 -31.34 -12.77 -23.56
CA PRO A 210 -32.52 -12.65 -22.71
C PRO A 210 -32.13 -12.69 -21.22
N ARG A 211 -32.55 -11.68 -20.46
CA ARG A 211 -32.27 -11.54 -19.03
C ARG A 211 -33.55 -11.51 -18.18
N PRO A 212 -33.50 -11.97 -16.92
CA PRO A 212 -34.58 -11.72 -15.97
C PRO A 212 -34.74 -10.22 -15.69
N LYS A 213 -35.92 -9.82 -15.19
CA LYS A 213 -36.26 -8.42 -14.83
C LYS A 213 -35.18 -7.80 -13.94
N LEU A 214 -34.90 -6.50 -14.11
CA LEU A 214 -33.98 -5.76 -13.23
C LEU A 214 -34.46 -5.87 -11.79
N SER A 215 -33.60 -6.38 -10.92
CA SER A 215 -33.83 -6.42 -9.49
C SER A 215 -33.29 -5.15 -8.83
N ALA A 216 -33.95 -4.70 -7.75
CA ALA A 216 -33.48 -3.57 -6.95
C ALA A 216 -31.99 -3.63 -6.57
N PRO A 217 -31.42 -4.77 -6.07
CA PRO A 217 -30.00 -4.85 -5.75
C PRO A 217 -29.10 -4.64 -6.97
N ARG A 218 -29.48 -5.14 -8.16
CA ARG A 218 -28.72 -4.89 -9.38
C ARG A 218 -28.67 -3.41 -9.73
N CYS A 219 -29.79 -2.69 -9.59
CA CYS A 219 -29.82 -1.25 -9.80
C CYS A 219 -28.92 -0.50 -8.82
N ILE A 220 -28.93 -0.89 -7.54
CA ILE A 220 -28.09 -0.27 -6.50
C ILE A 220 -26.61 -0.45 -6.81
N PHE A 221 -26.17 -1.69 -7.08
CA PHE A 221 -24.77 -1.95 -7.43
C PHE A 221 -24.38 -1.29 -8.75
N ALA A 222 -25.26 -1.29 -9.75
CA ALA A 222 -25.01 -0.58 -11.00
C ALA A 222 -24.80 0.91 -10.78
N ALA A 223 -25.69 1.55 -10.00
CA ALA A 223 -25.57 2.96 -9.64
C ALA A 223 -24.27 3.21 -8.87
N ALA A 224 -23.90 2.35 -7.91
CA ALA A 224 -22.65 2.47 -7.17
C ALA A 224 -21.42 2.45 -8.09
N PHE A 225 -21.35 1.50 -9.04
CA PHE A 225 -20.26 1.42 -10.02
C PHE A 225 -20.22 2.63 -10.96
N LEU A 226 -21.37 3.10 -11.44
CA LEU A 226 -21.42 4.27 -12.33
C LEU A 226 -21.10 5.57 -11.61
N LEU A 227 -21.56 5.74 -10.36
CA LEU A 227 -21.18 6.86 -9.51
C LEU A 227 -19.69 6.85 -9.20
N PHE A 228 -19.13 5.66 -8.93
CA PHE A 228 -17.69 5.50 -8.74
C PHE A 228 -16.93 5.87 -10.02
N ALA A 229 -17.33 5.35 -11.19
CA ALA A 229 -16.73 5.69 -12.47
C ALA A 229 -16.82 7.20 -12.80
N GLY A 230 -17.97 7.81 -12.57
CA GLY A 230 -18.17 9.25 -12.75
C GLY A 230 -17.32 10.09 -11.82
N ARG A 231 -17.17 9.65 -10.55
CA ARG A 231 -16.27 10.29 -9.58
C ARG A 231 -14.81 10.19 -10.02
N LEU A 232 -14.37 9.02 -10.47
CA LEU A 232 -13.00 8.85 -10.99
C LEU A 232 -12.76 9.70 -12.24
N ALA A 233 -13.74 9.77 -13.16
CA ALA A 233 -13.65 10.58 -14.36
C ALA A 233 -13.55 12.08 -14.04
N ALA A 234 -14.33 12.55 -13.07
CA ALA A 234 -14.23 13.91 -12.57
C ALA A 234 -12.83 14.23 -12.01
N GLY A 235 -12.22 13.28 -11.28
CA GLY A 235 -10.85 13.42 -10.76
C GLY A 235 -9.78 13.38 -11.86
N ALA A 236 -9.93 12.49 -12.85
CA ALA A 236 -9.04 12.40 -13.99
C ALA A 236 -9.07 13.66 -14.89
N LEU A 237 -10.22 14.33 -14.96
CA LEU A 237 -10.40 15.60 -15.69
C LEU A 237 -9.93 16.82 -14.88
N GLY A 238 -9.42 16.65 -13.67
CA GLY A 238 -8.92 17.74 -12.83
C GLY A 238 -10.03 18.63 -12.24
N SER A 239 -11.28 18.16 -12.21
CA SER A 239 -12.33 18.89 -11.51
C SER A 239 -12.07 18.89 -9.99
N ALA A 240 -12.46 19.98 -9.32
CA ALA A 240 -12.32 20.11 -7.87
C ALA A 240 -13.30 19.13 -7.17
N LEU A 241 -12.85 17.89 -6.98
CA LEU A 241 -13.57 16.91 -6.19
C LEU A 241 -13.46 17.25 -4.70
N PRO A 242 -14.50 16.97 -3.90
CA PRO A 242 -14.38 16.97 -2.46
C PRO A 242 -13.28 15.99 -2.04
N ASP A 243 -12.35 16.45 -1.21
CA ASP A 243 -11.27 15.64 -0.63
C ASP A 243 -11.82 14.72 0.47
N ASP A 244 -12.61 13.73 0.04
CA ASP A 244 -13.30 12.77 0.88
C ASP A 244 -12.49 11.48 1.07
N PHE A 245 -12.97 10.59 1.94
CA PHE A 245 -12.33 9.31 2.22
C PHE A 245 -12.12 8.48 0.94
N VAL A 246 -13.09 8.44 0.02
CA VAL A 246 -13.02 7.59 -1.18
C VAL A 246 -11.92 8.09 -2.13
N TRP A 247 -11.89 9.39 -2.42
CA TRP A 247 -10.91 9.94 -3.35
C TRP A 247 -9.48 9.81 -2.81
N ARG A 248 -9.28 10.08 -1.52
CA ARG A 248 -7.98 9.92 -0.86
C ARG A 248 -7.40 8.51 -1.00
N GLN A 249 -8.23 7.48 -0.83
CA GLN A 249 -7.80 6.09 -0.98
C GLN A 249 -7.45 5.75 -2.42
N VAL A 250 -8.24 6.21 -3.39
CA VAL A 250 -7.94 5.97 -4.82
C VAL A 250 -6.65 6.68 -5.23
N ALA A 251 -6.50 7.96 -4.86
CA ALA A 251 -5.32 8.75 -5.19
C ALA A 251 -4.04 8.17 -4.54
N ALA A 252 -4.15 7.63 -3.32
CA ALA A 252 -3.05 6.96 -2.64
C ALA A 252 -2.70 5.59 -3.23
N PHE A 253 -3.69 4.90 -3.80
CA PHE A 253 -3.49 3.58 -4.41
C PHE A 253 -2.93 3.66 -5.83
N ALA A 254 -3.26 4.72 -6.57
CA ALA A 254 -2.75 4.97 -7.90
C ALA A 254 -1.23 5.26 -7.92
N PRO A 255 -0.55 5.04 -9.06
CA PRO A 255 0.86 5.38 -9.23
C PRO A 255 1.12 6.87 -8.97
N PRO A 256 2.29 7.26 -8.45
CA PRO A 256 2.52 8.67 -8.15
C PRO A 256 2.58 9.53 -9.41
N GLN A 257 2.15 10.78 -9.26
CA GLN A 257 2.18 11.80 -10.32
C GLN A 257 3.55 12.49 -10.33
N ILE A 258 4.61 11.75 -10.67
CA ILE A 258 5.95 12.31 -10.84
C ILE A 258 6.18 12.42 -12.34
N ASN A 259 6.25 13.66 -12.85
CA ASN A 259 6.51 13.93 -14.25
C ASN A 259 8.00 14.16 -14.50
N GLU A 260 8.43 13.95 -15.76
CA GLU A 260 9.75 14.39 -16.20
C GLU A 260 9.87 15.91 -16.04
N GLY A 261 10.71 16.34 -15.09
CA GLY A 261 10.88 17.75 -14.71
C GLY A 261 10.57 18.07 -13.25
N ASP A 262 9.82 17.21 -12.54
CA ASP A 262 9.58 17.37 -11.10
C ASP A 262 10.85 17.04 -10.28
N ILE A 263 11.73 16.23 -10.86
CA ILE A 263 13.03 15.86 -10.29
C ILE A 263 14.11 16.61 -11.04
N GLN A 264 14.88 17.41 -10.30
CA GLN A 264 15.86 18.34 -10.84
C GLN A 264 17.17 18.23 -10.07
N GLN A 265 18.26 18.59 -10.75
CA GLN A 265 19.55 18.80 -10.11
C GLN A 265 19.56 20.15 -9.40
N HIS A 266 19.51 20.13 -8.07
CA HIS A 266 19.59 21.29 -7.22
C HIS A 266 21.04 21.52 -6.75
N PRO A 267 21.59 22.75 -6.87
CA PRO A 267 23.00 23.02 -6.58
C PRO A 267 23.47 22.57 -5.17
N ALA A 268 22.61 22.76 -4.17
CA ALA A 268 22.92 22.45 -2.78
C ALA A 268 22.40 21.06 -2.33
N LEU A 269 21.33 20.56 -2.97
CA LEU A 269 20.63 19.35 -2.52
C LEU A 269 20.90 18.13 -3.41
N GLY A 270 21.62 18.29 -4.52
CA GLY A 270 21.80 17.20 -5.49
C GLY A 270 20.48 16.91 -6.21
N TYR A 271 20.17 15.64 -6.47
CA TYR A 271 18.85 15.25 -6.96
C TYR A 271 17.77 15.63 -5.95
N ALA A 272 16.85 16.51 -6.36
CA ALA A 272 15.74 16.96 -5.53
C ALA A 272 14.42 16.85 -6.28
N ILE A 273 13.36 16.49 -5.57
CA ILE A 273 11.99 16.46 -6.07
C ILE A 273 11.24 17.70 -5.56
N LEU A 274 10.54 18.39 -6.45
CA LEU A 274 9.69 19.52 -6.10
C LEU A 274 8.30 19.01 -5.68
N GLN A 275 7.93 19.22 -4.42
CA GLN A 275 6.61 18.87 -3.90
C GLN A 275 6.06 20.02 -3.05
N HIS A 276 4.82 20.44 -3.32
CA HIS A 276 4.17 21.54 -2.60
C HIS A 276 5.00 22.83 -2.58
N ASP A 277 5.63 23.17 -3.71
CA ASP A 277 6.53 24.33 -3.87
C ASP A 277 7.78 24.30 -2.97
N GLN A 278 8.15 23.13 -2.44
CA GLN A 278 9.35 22.91 -1.64
C GLN A 278 10.25 21.86 -2.29
N SER A 279 11.57 22.07 -2.24
CA SER A 279 12.56 21.13 -2.77
C SER A 279 12.95 20.10 -1.72
N TRP A 280 12.71 18.82 -2.02
CA TRP A 280 13.06 17.70 -1.15
C TRP A 280 14.26 16.97 -1.73
N SER A 281 15.34 16.89 -0.96
CA SER A 281 16.53 16.14 -1.39
C SER A 281 16.27 14.65 -1.41
N LEU A 282 16.63 14.00 -2.53
CA LEU A 282 16.72 12.55 -2.66
C LEU A 282 18.09 12.01 -2.18
N GLU A 283 19.07 12.91 -1.99
CA GLU A 283 20.40 12.61 -1.48
C GLU A 283 20.53 13.11 -0.03
N HIS A 284 20.35 12.20 0.94
CA HIS A 284 20.37 12.55 2.36
C HIS A 284 21.69 13.24 2.81
N SER A 285 22.83 12.79 2.28
CA SER A 285 24.14 13.39 2.57
C SER A 285 24.25 14.87 2.18
N ARG A 286 23.65 15.24 1.05
CA ARG A 286 23.55 16.64 0.59
C ARG A 286 22.66 17.46 1.50
N ALA A 287 21.49 16.92 1.87
CA ALA A 287 20.56 17.58 2.79
C ALA A 287 21.18 17.83 4.18
N MET A 288 21.93 16.85 4.72
CA MET A 288 22.66 17.02 5.98
C MET A 288 23.70 18.14 5.89
N THR A 289 24.45 18.18 4.78
CA THR A 289 25.48 19.20 4.58
C THR A 289 24.85 20.59 4.54
N GLU A 290 23.76 20.75 3.79
CA GLU A 290 23.02 22.01 3.69
C GLU A 290 22.42 22.43 5.04
N ALA A 291 21.81 21.51 5.78
CA ALA A 291 21.23 21.75 7.10
C ALA A 291 22.30 22.25 8.08
N SER A 292 23.47 21.61 8.08
CA SER A 292 24.61 21.99 8.90
C SER A 292 25.17 23.37 8.53
N GLN A 293 25.31 23.67 7.24
CA GLN A 293 25.80 24.97 6.76
C GLN A 293 24.85 26.12 7.11
N LYS A 294 23.55 25.90 6.96
CA LYS A 294 22.51 26.91 7.26
C LYS A 294 22.10 26.95 8.73
N GLN A 295 22.58 26.01 9.55
CA GLN A 295 22.15 25.81 10.95
C GLN A 295 20.62 25.66 11.05
N GLN A 296 20.02 24.96 10.10
CA GLN A 296 18.59 24.68 10.02
C GLN A 296 18.29 23.24 10.39
N LEU A 297 17.08 23.01 10.92
CA LEU A 297 16.60 21.66 11.19
C LEU A 297 16.52 20.85 9.89
N LEU A 298 16.73 19.54 10.00
CA LEU A 298 16.58 18.58 8.92
C LEU A 298 15.32 17.77 9.16
N PHE A 299 14.41 17.76 8.19
CA PHE A 299 13.22 16.92 8.20
C PHE A 299 13.44 15.70 7.29
N LEU A 300 13.26 14.51 7.86
CA LEU A 300 13.37 13.24 7.16
C LEU A 300 11.99 12.64 6.94
N ASP A 301 11.68 12.33 5.69
CA ASP A 301 10.51 11.58 5.25
C ASP A 301 10.95 10.24 4.68
N ILE A 302 10.79 9.17 5.46
CA ILE A 302 11.08 7.80 5.03
C ILE A 302 9.83 7.26 4.36
N THR A 303 9.94 7.14 3.03
CA THR A 303 8.81 6.98 2.14
C THR A 303 9.07 5.86 1.13
N GLY A 304 8.03 5.54 0.35
CA GLY A 304 8.14 4.64 -0.78
C GLY A 304 7.22 5.06 -1.91
N ILE A 305 7.63 4.75 -3.14
CA ILE A 305 6.88 5.05 -4.35
C ILE A 305 5.59 4.22 -4.46
N ASN A 306 5.66 2.95 -4.02
CA ASN A 306 4.53 2.02 -4.02
C ASN A 306 3.81 1.96 -2.67
N CYS A 307 4.27 2.75 -1.69
CA CYS A 307 3.71 2.82 -0.35
C CYS A 307 2.40 3.63 -0.32
N VAL A 308 1.26 2.94 -0.30
CA VAL A 308 -0.09 3.55 -0.27
C VAL A 308 -0.26 4.52 0.90
N ASN A 309 0.18 4.13 2.11
CA ASN A 309 0.06 4.99 3.29
C ASN A 309 0.91 6.26 3.17
N CYS A 310 2.08 6.18 2.53
CA CYS A 310 2.95 7.32 2.28
C CYS A 310 2.27 8.31 1.31
N ARG A 311 1.73 7.80 0.20
CA ARG A 311 0.99 8.62 -0.77
C ARG A 311 -0.25 9.27 -0.15
N LEU A 312 -0.92 8.56 0.77
CA LEU A 312 -2.04 9.11 1.51
C LEU A 312 -1.62 10.27 2.41
N MET A 313 -0.51 10.15 3.15
CA MET A 313 0.04 11.24 3.97
C MET A 313 0.47 12.44 3.11
N GLU A 314 1.12 12.21 1.97
CA GLU A 314 1.52 13.25 1.02
C GLU A 314 0.33 14.09 0.53
N LYS A 315 -0.75 13.42 0.11
CA LYS A 315 -1.94 14.09 -0.44
C LYS A 315 -2.83 14.73 0.62
N THR A 316 -2.69 14.36 1.89
CA THR A 316 -3.58 14.83 2.97
C THR A 316 -2.84 15.70 3.98
N VAL A 317 -2.05 15.10 4.85
CA VAL A 317 -1.40 15.77 5.99
C VAL A 317 -0.27 16.67 5.52
N LEU A 318 0.62 16.17 4.67
CA LEU A 318 1.73 16.96 4.16
C LEU A 318 1.23 18.09 3.25
N ALA A 319 0.15 17.90 2.51
CA ALA A 319 -0.44 18.96 1.68
C ALA A 319 -1.07 20.13 2.47
N ARG A 320 -1.24 20.01 3.80
CA ARG A 320 -1.84 21.09 4.60
C ARG A 320 -0.91 22.31 4.69
N LYS A 321 -1.49 23.50 4.52
CA LYS A 321 -0.74 24.77 4.57
C LYS A 321 0.00 25.00 5.88
N ASP A 322 -0.60 24.62 7.01
CA ASP A 322 0.04 24.76 8.32
C ASP A 322 1.25 23.84 8.47
N VAL A 323 1.15 22.58 8.03
CA VAL A 323 2.29 21.65 7.96
C VAL A 323 3.38 22.19 7.04
N GLN A 324 3.03 22.59 5.82
CA GLN A 324 3.95 23.19 4.85
C GLN A 324 4.69 24.42 5.42
N ASN A 325 4.01 25.27 6.18
CA ASN A 325 4.64 26.42 6.84
C ASN A 325 5.68 26.03 7.89
N ARG A 326 5.51 24.90 8.61
CA ARG A 326 6.53 24.41 9.56
C ARG A 326 7.72 23.81 8.81
N LEU A 327 7.45 23.08 7.73
CA LEU A 327 8.46 22.45 6.89
C LEU A 327 9.33 23.49 6.15
N ALA A 328 8.76 24.63 5.75
CA ALA A 328 9.49 25.71 5.06
C ALA A 328 10.70 26.23 5.86
N GLY A 329 10.72 26.08 7.19
CA GLY A 329 11.84 26.46 8.04
C GLY A 329 12.94 25.40 8.17
N MET A 330 12.84 24.28 7.45
CA MET A 330 13.72 23.13 7.54
C MET A 330 14.32 22.77 6.18
N VAL A 331 15.45 22.08 6.19
CA VAL A 331 15.94 21.35 5.03
C VAL A 331 15.18 20.03 4.94
N LEU A 332 14.68 19.69 3.76
CA LEU A 332 13.79 18.54 3.55
C LEU A 332 14.52 17.43 2.80
N SER A 333 14.36 16.19 3.27
CA SER A 333 14.93 15.01 2.62
C SER A 333 13.92 13.86 2.56
N GLN A 334 13.72 13.30 1.37
CA GLN A 334 12.93 12.08 1.17
C GLN A 334 13.85 10.88 0.98
N LEU A 335 13.65 9.87 1.82
CA LEU A 335 14.37 8.62 1.79
C LEU A 335 13.45 7.52 1.28
N TYR A 336 13.56 7.23 -0.01
CA TYR A 336 12.84 6.14 -0.63
C TYR A 336 13.48 4.80 -0.26
N LEU A 337 12.70 3.85 0.25
CA LEU A 337 13.18 2.51 0.61
C LEU A 337 12.87 1.42 -0.44
N ASP A 338 11.95 1.69 -1.37
CA ASP A 338 11.54 0.77 -2.44
C ASP A 338 12.19 1.10 -3.79
N SER A 339 12.03 2.33 -4.29
CA SER A 339 12.63 2.84 -5.52
C SER A 339 12.80 4.36 -5.43
N VAL A 340 14.01 4.85 -5.75
CA VAL A 340 14.27 6.29 -5.81
C VAL A 340 13.86 6.81 -7.20
N PRO A 341 12.87 7.71 -7.29
CA PRO A 341 12.37 8.18 -8.58
C PRO A 341 13.37 9.13 -9.26
N GLY A 342 13.31 9.20 -10.59
CA GLY A 342 14.00 10.21 -11.42
C GLY A 342 15.51 10.04 -11.58
N ILE A 343 16.09 8.95 -11.09
CA ILE A 343 17.52 8.66 -11.21
C ILE A 343 17.69 7.48 -12.16
N SER A 344 18.23 7.75 -13.36
CA SER A 344 18.44 6.73 -14.40
C SER A 344 19.74 5.91 -14.20
N ASP A 345 20.67 6.39 -13.37
CA ASP A 345 21.88 5.66 -13.03
C ASP A 345 21.56 4.58 -11.99
N THR A 346 21.55 3.33 -12.44
CA THR A 346 21.21 2.17 -11.61
C THR A 346 22.17 1.97 -10.44
N LYS A 347 23.46 2.32 -10.58
CA LYS A 347 24.43 2.18 -9.49
C LYS A 347 24.14 3.20 -8.39
N LEU A 348 23.94 4.46 -8.78
CA LEU A 348 23.59 5.52 -7.84
C LEU A 348 22.26 5.20 -7.13
N GLN A 349 21.28 4.67 -7.87
CA GLN A 349 20.01 4.27 -7.28
C GLN A 349 20.18 3.16 -6.23
N GLU A 350 20.98 2.12 -6.52
CA GLU A 350 21.26 1.04 -5.57
C GLU A 350 22.03 1.51 -4.33
N GLU A 351 23.01 2.40 -4.53
CA GLU A 351 23.76 3.04 -3.44
C GLU A 351 22.84 3.86 -2.52
N LEU A 352 21.96 4.69 -3.10
CA LEU A 352 20.98 5.49 -2.36
C LEU A 352 19.97 4.61 -1.62
N LEU A 353 19.44 3.57 -2.25
CA LEU A 353 18.51 2.62 -1.59
C LEU A 353 19.18 1.92 -0.40
N THR A 354 20.42 1.47 -0.56
CA THR A 354 21.18 0.82 0.50
C THR A 354 21.46 1.78 1.65
N HIS A 355 21.89 3.00 1.32
CA HIS A 355 22.11 4.05 2.30
C HIS A 355 20.82 4.41 3.07
N ASN A 356 19.72 4.61 2.36
CA ASN A 356 18.44 4.99 2.96
C ASN A 356 17.92 3.91 3.92
N ARG A 357 18.03 2.64 3.56
CA ARG A 357 17.63 1.51 4.42
C ARG A 357 18.47 1.41 5.69
N ASN A 358 19.78 1.55 5.55
CA ASN A 358 20.69 1.54 6.70
C ASN A 358 20.41 2.73 7.60
N LEU A 359 20.21 3.92 7.03
CA LEU A 359 19.89 5.11 7.80
C LEU A 359 18.55 4.99 8.54
N ALA A 360 17.50 4.47 7.88
CA ALA A 360 16.21 4.23 8.54
C ALA A 360 16.36 3.25 9.72
N ALA A 361 17.09 2.15 9.51
CA ALA A 361 17.38 1.19 10.56
C ALA A 361 18.23 1.78 11.71
N GLU A 362 19.20 2.63 11.43
CA GLU A 362 20.08 3.23 12.45
C GLU A 362 19.41 4.37 13.22
N LEU A 363 18.76 5.32 12.52
CA LEU A 363 18.15 6.51 13.12
C LEU A 363 16.80 6.21 13.78
N LEU A 364 15.96 5.38 13.15
CA LEU A 364 14.59 5.13 13.63
C LEU A 364 14.40 3.76 14.28
N GLN A 365 15.42 2.90 14.24
CA GLN A 365 15.35 1.49 14.65
C GLN A 365 14.19 0.75 13.95
N ASP A 366 13.90 1.16 12.71
CA ASP A 366 12.68 0.78 12.01
C ASP A 366 12.77 1.09 10.51
N VAL A 367 12.23 0.19 9.68
CA VAL A 367 12.13 0.33 8.22
C VAL A 367 10.67 0.45 7.75
N THR A 368 9.73 0.66 8.68
CA THR A 368 8.33 0.87 8.36
C THR A 368 8.10 2.21 7.66
N MET A 369 7.22 2.20 6.66
CA MET A 369 6.85 3.36 5.87
C MET A 369 5.35 3.65 6.00
N PRO A 370 4.92 4.92 6.11
CA PRO A 370 5.76 6.10 6.25
C PRO A 370 6.31 6.25 7.68
N SER A 371 7.50 6.83 7.80
CA SER A 371 8.08 7.27 9.07
C SER A 371 8.77 8.62 8.90
N TYR A 372 8.71 9.46 9.92
CA TYR A 372 9.19 10.84 9.86
C TYR A 372 10.07 11.16 11.05
N ALA A 373 11.09 12.01 10.84
CA ALA A 373 11.92 12.52 11.91
C ALA A 373 12.29 13.98 11.73
N VAL A 374 12.32 14.70 12.86
CA VAL A 374 12.95 16.01 12.96
C VAL A 374 14.33 15.81 13.56
N VAL A 375 15.36 16.22 12.84
CA VAL A 375 16.77 16.03 13.19
C VAL A 375 17.45 17.39 13.33
N ALA A 376 18.37 17.49 14.29
CA ALA A 376 19.18 18.69 14.47
C ALA A 376 20.07 18.97 13.24
N PRO A 377 20.62 20.20 13.08
CA PRO A 377 21.49 20.55 11.96
C PRO A 377 22.76 19.69 11.85
N ASP A 378 23.15 19.00 12.93
CA ASP A 378 24.28 18.06 12.93
C ASP A 378 24.00 16.76 12.15
N GLY A 379 22.75 16.53 11.74
CA GLY A 379 22.31 15.34 11.01
C GLY A 379 22.27 14.06 11.84
N LYS A 380 22.61 14.12 13.14
CA LYS A 380 22.77 12.93 14.00
C LYS A 380 21.75 12.90 15.13
N ARG A 381 21.39 14.06 15.68
CA ARG A 381 20.56 14.13 16.88
C ARG A 381 19.08 14.17 16.49
N VAL A 382 18.39 13.06 16.64
CA VAL A 382 16.93 12.98 16.42
C VAL A 382 16.20 13.68 17.57
N LEU A 383 15.35 14.64 17.23
CA LEU A 383 14.62 15.48 18.19
C LEU A 383 13.21 14.95 18.45
N ALA A 384 12.55 14.47 17.39
CA ALA A 384 11.22 13.86 17.42
C ALA A 384 11.09 12.83 16.29
N ILE A 385 10.23 11.82 16.50
CA ILE A 385 9.92 10.76 15.52
C ILE A 385 8.40 10.60 15.46
N PHE A 386 7.86 10.39 14.26
CA PHE A 386 6.47 10.00 14.02
C PHE A 386 6.44 8.77 13.11
N LYS A 387 5.70 7.73 13.49
CA LYS A 387 5.63 6.47 12.73
C LYS A 387 4.21 6.20 12.26
N GLY A 388 4.07 5.77 11.01
CA GLY A 388 2.80 5.38 10.43
C GLY A 388 1.93 6.55 9.96
N LEU A 389 0.63 6.26 9.82
CA LEU A 389 -0.36 7.18 9.27
C LEU A 389 -1.02 8.03 10.37
N ASP A 390 -1.17 9.33 10.13
CA ASP A 390 -1.94 10.19 11.01
C ASP A 390 -3.45 10.09 10.71
N GLN A 391 -4.20 9.54 11.67
CA GLN A 391 -5.66 9.37 11.60
C GLN A 391 -6.43 10.59 12.16
N SER A 392 -5.76 11.53 12.82
CA SER A 392 -6.35 12.75 13.40
C SER A 392 -6.62 13.85 12.36
N GLY A 393 -6.34 13.57 11.08
CA GLY A 393 -6.40 14.56 10.01
C GLY A 393 -5.21 15.53 9.98
N GLY A 394 -4.15 15.27 10.76
CA GLY A 394 -2.89 16.04 10.78
C GLY A 394 -2.58 16.74 12.11
N ALA A 395 -3.43 16.61 13.13
CA ALA A 395 -3.22 17.27 14.43
C ALA A 395 -2.03 16.64 15.18
N ASN A 396 -1.97 15.31 15.24
CA ASN A 396 -0.86 14.58 15.86
C ASN A 396 0.46 14.85 15.12
N PHE A 397 0.40 14.97 13.80
CA PHE A 397 1.57 15.30 12.98
C PHE A 397 2.10 16.71 13.27
N LEU A 398 1.22 17.70 13.47
CA LEU A 398 1.62 19.04 13.87
C LEU A 398 2.26 19.06 15.26
N GLU A 399 1.68 18.34 16.23
CA GLU A 399 2.27 18.22 17.57
C GLU A 399 3.67 17.60 17.52
N PHE A 400 3.87 16.58 16.67
CA PHE A 400 5.17 16.01 16.40
C PHE A 400 6.18 17.04 15.87
N LEU A 401 5.81 17.83 14.86
CA LEU A 401 6.68 18.88 14.31
C LEU A 401 7.01 19.94 15.34
N ASP A 402 6.00 20.45 16.05
CA ASP A 402 6.14 21.50 17.06
C ASP A 402 6.99 21.03 18.25
N SER A 403 6.88 19.75 18.63
CA SER A 403 7.75 19.11 19.63
C SER A 403 9.21 19.12 19.20
N GLY A 404 9.51 18.71 17.96
CA GLY A 404 10.87 18.73 17.40
C GLY A 404 11.46 20.14 17.36
N ILE A 405 10.69 21.11 16.86
CA ILE A 405 11.09 22.53 16.77
C ILE A 405 11.33 23.10 18.17
N SER A 406 10.45 22.83 19.13
CA SER A 406 10.55 23.34 20.49
C SER A 406 11.78 22.78 21.20
N ARG A 407 12.06 21.49 21.01
CA ARG A 407 13.26 20.84 21.56
C ARG A 407 14.54 21.45 21.00
N TRP A 408 14.56 21.79 19.72
CA TRP A 408 15.69 22.51 19.11
C TRP A 408 15.91 23.88 19.73
N LYS A 409 14.85 24.69 19.86
CA LYS A 409 14.92 26.02 20.48
C LYS A 409 15.48 25.95 21.91
N GLN A 410 15.10 24.93 22.68
CA GLN A 410 15.64 24.71 24.02
C GLN A 410 17.12 24.35 24.02
N ILE A 411 17.60 23.57 23.04
CA ILE A 411 19.01 23.22 22.89
C ILE A 411 19.81 24.48 22.53
N CYS A 412 19.36 25.26 21.54
CA CYS A 412 20.02 26.52 21.17
C CYS A 412 20.10 27.50 22.35
N ALA A 413 19.04 27.63 23.14
CA ALA A 413 19.00 28.49 24.31
C ALA A 413 19.97 28.05 25.43
N LYS A 414 20.29 26.75 25.53
CA LYS A 414 21.24 26.21 26.51
C LYS A 414 22.68 26.27 26.02
N GLU A 415 22.92 26.03 24.74
CA GLU A 415 24.26 25.99 24.14
C GLU A 415 24.80 27.39 23.78
N VAL A 416 23.92 28.40 23.62
CA VAL A 416 24.30 29.77 23.29
C VAL A 416 23.61 30.77 24.24
N PRO A 417 24.19 31.06 25.43
CA PRO A 417 23.58 32.00 26.37
C PRO A 417 23.62 33.46 25.90
N ASN A 418 24.36 33.79 24.83
CA ASN A 418 24.71 35.18 24.54
C ASN A 418 25.00 35.52 23.06
N SER A 419 24.13 35.13 22.13
CA SER A 419 24.10 35.80 20.82
C SER A 419 22.68 36.02 20.34
N LYS A 420 22.40 37.28 19.99
CA LYS A 420 21.18 37.76 19.35
C LYS A 420 21.00 37.03 18.02
N LEU A 421 20.18 35.97 17.98
CA LEU A 421 19.90 35.24 16.74
C LEU A 421 18.41 34.99 16.48
N PHE A 422 17.52 35.61 17.26
CA PHE A 422 16.10 35.67 16.94
C PHE A 422 15.57 37.08 17.15
N ALA A 423 15.91 37.99 16.24
CA ALA A 423 15.03 39.10 15.91
C ALA A 423 14.20 38.63 14.71
N VAL A 424 13.10 37.95 14.99
CA VAL A 424 11.99 37.89 14.06
C VAL A 424 11.34 39.26 14.14
N ASP A 425 11.36 39.99 13.03
CA ASP A 425 10.60 41.23 12.82
C ASP A 425 9.10 40.93 13.00
N GLU A 426 8.62 41.04 14.24
CA GLU A 426 7.26 41.50 14.51
C GLU A 426 7.23 43.01 14.27
N GLN A 427 7.14 43.44 13.00
CA GLN A 427 6.52 44.71 12.55
C GLN A 427 6.81 44.99 11.07
N ARG A 428 5.94 44.50 10.17
CA ARG A 428 5.24 45.32 9.17
C ARG A 428 4.28 44.51 8.31
#